data_AF-A0A0G1WNX1-F1
#
_entry.id   AF-A0A0G1WNX1-F1
#
_cell.length_a   1.000
_cell.length_b   1.000
_cell.length_c   1.000
_cell.angle_alpha   90.00
_cell.angle_beta   90.00
_cell.angle_gamma   90.00
#
_symmetry.space_group_name_H-M   'P 1'
#
loop_
_entity.id
_entity.type
_entity.pdbx_description
1 polymer ?
#
loop_
_entity_poly.entity_id
_entity_poly.type
_entity_poly.pdbx_seq_one_letter_code
_entity_poly.pdbx_strand_id
1 'polypeptide(L)'
;MNFFDNLTGYAVGYKWIMPFNSVAYKTIDGGITWSALSGTFPDVFYSIAVVSSETAYITGAATAELFKVDGINVTQFKDFSGNFSTLRKAHYSSNKLYVVGSPDASGTSANLSYSTNEGASWTRKLVGGSSDIMLIDVSFADANTGWVGGYNFLSSAMVIFKTTNGGETWTSQYSSSQTQQSFSVFALDVNNVFAAGGNGVCLISENGGAIWRETNLLSTYPSSIIAINKDVVWLSVPSSPTDASLAGIYRSVDGGRNWKQQISSYAAFCVDLEESPTRLFSASQFLRKWTPPQISSFSKNEIKQGTLETVTIHGTGFEEGSLNELPALAFSKIGISVESIDVVSSTEISATIG
;
A
#
# COMPACT_ATOMS: atom_id res chain seq x y z
N MET A 1 -2.53 -4.24 2.67
CA MET A 1 -1.73 -5.47 2.77
C MET A 1 -0.50 -5.16 3.59
N ASN A 2 0.09 -6.15 4.23
CA ASN A 2 1.34 -5.97 4.96
C ASN A 2 2.07 -7.30 5.11
N PHE A 3 3.38 -7.32 4.89
CA PHE A 3 4.21 -8.52 4.97
C PHE A 3 5.09 -8.49 6.22
N PHE A 4 5.19 -9.65 6.89
CA PHE A 4 6.15 -9.85 7.99
C PHE A 4 7.53 -10.19 7.46
N ASP A 5 7.58 -11.06 6.44
CA ASP A 5 8.78 -11.50 5.76
C ASP A 5 8.49 -11.81 4.28
N ASN A 6 9.44 -12.44 3.59
CA ASN A 6 9.31 -12.80 2.16
C ASN A 6 8.20 -13.82 1.85
N LEU A 7 7.71 -14.54 2.86
CA LEU A 7 6.76 -15.64 2.72
C LEU A 7 5.41 -15.31 3.34
N THR A 8 5.43 -14.73 4.54
CA THR A 8 4.25 -14.51 5.37
C THR A 8 3.73 -13.10 5.22
N GLY A 9 2.48 -12.98 4.79
CA GLY A 9 1.82 -11.69 4.63
C GLY A 9 0.31 -11.78 4.83
N TYR A 10 -0.29 -10.62 5.02
CA TYR A 10 -1.72 -10.51 5.26
C TYR A 10 -2.36 -9.45 4.38
N ALA A 11 -3.59 -9.73 3.94
CA ALA A 11 -4.40 -8.84 3.14
C ALA A 11 -5.77 -8.66 3.77
N VAL A 12 -6.24 -7.42 3.87
CA VAL A 12 -7.60 -7.10 4.32
C VAL A 12 -8.23 -6.13 3.35
N GLY A 13 -9.56 -6.12 3.34
CA GLY A 13 -10.34 -5.18 2.55
C GLY A 13 -11.82 -5.50 2.68
N TYR A 14 -12.61 -5.02 1.73
CA TYR A 14 -14.05 -5.22 1.72
C TYR A 14 -14.60 -5.31 0.30
N LYS A 15 -15.74 -5.99 0.15
CA LYS A 15 -16.49 -6.03 -1.09
C LYS A 15 -17.34 -4.78 -1.21
N TRP A 16 -17.22 -4.06 -2.33
CA TRP A 16 -18.05 -2.89 -2.64
C TRP A 16 -19.45 -3.30 -3.17
N ILE A 17 -20.08 -4.27 -2.51
CA ILE A 17 -21.44 -4.72 -2.78
C ILE A 17 -22.19 -4.63 -1.45
N MET A 18 -23.35 -4.01 -1.44
CA MET A 18 -24.17 -3.87 -0.23
C MET A 18 -24.86 -5.19 0.14
N PRO A 19 -24.88 -5.61 1.43
CA PRO A 19 -24.16 -4.99 2.54
C PRO A 19 -22.64 -5.20 2.40
N PHE A 20 -21.84 -4.18 2.75
CA PHE A 20 -20.38 -4.30 2.69
C PHE A 20 -19.92 -5.47 3.55
N ASN A 21 -19.11 -6.34 2.94
CA ASN A 21 -18.56 -7.51 3.61
C ASN A 21 -17.04 -7.43 3.56
N SER A 22 -16.43 -7.39 4.73
CA SER A 22 -14.97 -7.45 4.84
C SER A 22 -14.42 -8.82 4.52
N VAL A 23 -13.18 -8.81 4.06
CA VAL A 23 -12.39 -9.99 3.74
C VAL A 23 -11.01 -9.86 4.38
N ALA A 24 -10.47 -10.98 4.82
CA ALA A 24 -9.14 -11.04 5.40
C ALA A 24 -8.46 -12.36 4.97
N TYR A 25 -7.21 -12.28 4.54
CA TYR A 25 -6.44 -13.39 3.99
C TYR A 25 -5.03 -13.41 4.55
N LYS A 26 -4.42 -14.60 4.60
CA LYS A 26 -3.01 -14.85 4.92
C LYS A 26 -2.34 -15.60 3.77
N THR A 27 -1.11 -15.24 3.46
CA THR A 27 -0.19 -16.00 2.60
C THR A 27 0.99 -16.49 3.44
N ILE A 28 1.56 -17.63 3.05
CA ILE A 28 2.78 -18.23 3.61
C ILE A 28 3.80 -18.60 2.52
N ASP A 29 3.54 -18.17 1.28
CA ASP A 29 4.32 -18.51 0.09
C ASP A 29 4.67 -17.27 -0.74
N GLY A 30 4.72 -16.09 -0.10
CA GLY A 30 5.10 -14.84 -0.76
C GLY A 30 4.02 -14.35 -1.72
N GLY A 31 2.75 -14.53 -1.33
CA GLY A 31 1.58 -14.04 -2.05
C GLY A 31 1.21 -14.86 -3.29
N ILE A 32 1.79 -16.05 -3.50
CA ILE A 32 1.42 -16.95 -4.60
C ILE A 32 0.02 -17.51 -4.34
N THR A 33 -0.27 -17.92 -3.10
CA THR A 33 -1.59 -18.34 -2.66
C THR A 33 -2.04 -17.60 -1.40
N TRP A 34 -3.35 -17.48 -1.25
CA TRP A 34 -4.00 -16.76 -0.15
C TRP A 34 -5.09 -17.62 0.46
N SER A 35 -5.05 -17.79 1.77
CA SER A 35 -6.05 -18.53 2.55
C SER A 35 -6.89 -17.56 3.37
N ALA A 36 -8.22 -17.74 3.36
CA ALA A 36 -9.14 -16.89 4.10
C ALA A 36 -8.95 -17.07 5.61
N LEU A 37 -8.93 -15.96 6.35
CA LEU A 37 -8.98 -15.96 7.81
C LEU A 37 -10.40 -16.23 8.31
N SER A 38 -10.51 -16.81 9.49
CA SER A 38 -11.78 -17.17 10.14
C SER A 38 -12.21 -16.10 11.14
N GLY A 39 -13.47 -15.68 11.10
CA GLY A 39 -14.00 -14.69 12.05
C GLY A 39 -15.31 -14.05 11.58
N THR A 40 -15.87 -13.20 12.42
CA THR A 40 -16.99 -12.32 12.05
C THR A 40 -16.43 -10.95 11.72
N PHE A 41 -16.75 -10.44 10.53
CA PHE A 41 -16.26 -9.16 10.05
C PHE A 41 -17.44 -8.17 10.01
N PRO A 42 -17.60 -7.30 11.03
CA PRO A 42 -18.82 -6.54 11.22
C PRO A 42 -19.03 -5.43 10.17
N ASP A 43 -17.97 -4.94 9.52
CA ASP A 43 -18.04 -3.96 8.42
C ASP A 43 -16.67 -3.83 7.71
N VAL A 44 -16.42 -2.76 6.96
CA VAL A 44 -15.24 -2.40 6.17
C VAL A 44 -13.92 -2.38 6.96
N PHE A 45 -12.93 -3.15 6.48
CA PHE A 45 -11.53 -3.07 6.88
C PHE A 45 -10.73 -2.14 5.97
N TYR A 46 -9.90 -1.28 6.58
CA TYR A 46 -9.05 -0.31 5.90
C TYR A 46 -7.57 -0.67 5.92
N SER A 47 -7.05 -1.19 7.04
CA SER A 47 -5.62 -1.44 7.20
C SER A 47 -5.35 -2.64 8.08
N ILE A 48 -4.19 -3.24 7.88
CA ILE A 48 -3.61 -4.29 8.73
C ILE A 48 -2.17 -3.93 9.08
N ALA A 49 -1.78 -4.16 10.33
CA ALA A 49 -0.40 -4.07 10.80
C ALA A 49 0.04 -5.43 11.32
N VAL A 50 1.11 -5.97 10.74
CA VAL A 50 1.63 -7.28 11.12
C VAL A 50 2.72 -7.12 12.18
N VAL A 51 2.57 -7.84 13.28
CA VAL A 51 3.47 -7.81 14.44
C VAL A 51 4.40 -9.03 14.44
N SER A 52 3.87 -10.17 14.00
CA SER A 52 4.61 -11.42 13.84
C SER A 52 3.98 -12.24 12.73
N SER A 53 4.57 -13.41 12.42
CA SER A 53 4.00 -14.36 11.47
C SER A 53 2.62 -14.90 11.85
N GLU A 54 2.18 -14.72 13.10
CA GLU A 54 0.88 -15.19 13.60
C GLU A 54 0.00 -14.09 14.20
N THR A 55 0.53 -12.89 14.41
CA THR A 55 -0.18 -11.79 15.06
C THR A 55 -0.22 -10.56 14.17
N ALA A 56 -1.43 -10.04 13.94
CA ALA A 56 -1.66 -8.79 13.23
C ALA A 56 -2.86 -8.04 13.82
N TYR A 57 -2.98 -6.76 13.53
CA TYR A 57 -4.07 -5.90 13.99
C TYR A 57 -4.74 -5.19 12.83
N ILE A 58 -6.08 -5.16 12.81
CA ILE A 58 -6.89 -4.68 11.70
C ILE A 58 -7.77 -3.52 12.15
N THR A 59 -7.81 -2.45 11.37
CA THR A 59 -8.67 -1.27 11.58
C THR A 59 -9.77 -1.16 10.52
N GLY A 60 -10.88 -0.49 10.85
CA GLY A 60 -12.03 -0.38 9.97
C GLY A 60 -12.97 0.81 10.26
N ALA A 61 -14.00 0.92 9.42
CA ALA A 61 -14.81 2.12 9.27
C ALA A 61 -15.87 2.35 10.36
N ALA A 62 -16.60 1.30 10.76
CA ALA A 62 -17.94 1.52 11.29
C ALA A 62 -18.01 1.75 12.81
N THR A 63 -17.03 1.28 13.57
CA THR A 63 -17.18 1.10 15.02
C THR A 63 -15.97 1.54 15.83
N ALA A 64 -14.95 2.14 15.20
CA ALA A 64 -13.65 2.40 15.84
C ALA A 64 -13.09 1.16 16.58
N GLU A 65 -13.42 -0.04 16.08
CA GLU A 65 -12.94 -1.29 16.65
C GLU A 65 -11.60 -1.68 16.03
N LEU A 66 -10.70 -2.14 16.90
CA LEU A 66 -9.47 -2.81 16.54
C LEU A 66 -9.70 -4.31 16.65
N PHE A 67 -9.40 -5.04 15.58
CA PHE A 67 -9.44 -6.50 15.55
C PHE A 67 -8.03 -7.04 15.65
N LYS A 68 -7.89 -8.22 16.27
CA LYS A 68 -6.63 -8.95 16.34
C LYS A 68 -6.73 -10.23 15.54
N VAL A 69 -5.68 -10.51 14.81
CA VAL A 69 -5.43 -11.81 14.17
C VAL A 69 -4.54 -12.62 15.11
N ASP A 70 -4.99 -13.81 15.47
CA ASP A 70 -4.21 -14.81 16.20
C ASP A 70 -4.23 -16.12 15.42
N GLY A 71 -3.14 -16.37 14.70
CA GLY A 71 -3.03 -17.47 13.75
C GLY A 71 -3.88 -17.24 12.51
N ILE A 72 -5.01 -17.95 12.45
CA ILE A 72 -6.02 -17.82 11.41
C ILE A 72 -7.30 -17.13 11.89
N ASN A 73 -7.41 -16.84 13.20
CA ASN A 73 -8.63 -16.34 13.80
C ASN A 73 -8.60 -14.82 13.89
N VAL A 74 -9.70 -14.16 13.54
CA VAL A 74 -9.91 -12.72 13.70
C VAL A 74 -10.98 -12.48 14.74
N THR A 75 -10.64 -11.72 15.77
CA THR A 75 -11.55 -11.38 16.87
C THR A 75 -11.50 -9.89 17.17
N GLN A 76 -12.62 -9.32 17.65
CA GLN A 76 -12.63 -7.96 18.19
C GLN A 76 -11.68 -7.93 19.40
N PHE A 77 -10.74 -6.99 19.40
CA PHE A 77 -9.71 -6.90 20.43
C PHE A 77 -9.90 -5.69 21.33
N LYS A 78 -10.23 -4.53 20.75
CA LYS A 78 -10.41 -3.29 21.52
C LYS A 78 -11.42 -2.36 20.84
N ASP A 79 -12.29 -1.77 21.64
CA ASP A 79 -13.17 -0.67 21.21
C ASP A 79 -12.53 0.68 21.55
N PHE A 80 -12.43 1.56 20.55
CA PHE A 80 -11.95 2.94 20.68
C PHE A 80 -13.08 3.97 20.56
N SER A 81 -14.34 3.55 20.52
CA SER A 81 -15.50 4.41 20.61
C SER A 81 -15.38 5.38 21.80
N GLY A 82 -15.87 6.60 21.62
CA GLY A 82 -15.65 7.68 22.59
C GLY A 82 -14.27 8.33 22.53
N ASN A 83 -13.40 7.97 21.56
CA ASN A 83 -12.15 8.69 21.25
C ASN A 83 -12.00 8.89 19.74
N PHE A 84 -12.28 7.83 19.00
CA PHE A 84 -12.30 7.81 17.55
C PHE A 84 -13.72 7.57 17.06
N SER A 85 -14.09 8.22 15.96
CA SER A 85 -15.28 7.86 15.19
C SER A 85 -14.96 6.77 14.15
N THR A 86 -13.73 6.75 13.62
CA THR A 86 -13.25 5.70 12.69
C THR A 86 -11.77 5.43 12.92
N LEU A 87 -11.31 4.20 12.69
CA LEU A 87 -9.88 3.87 12.65
C LEU A 87 -9.45 3.65 11.20
N ARG A 88 -8.48 4.44 10.72
CA ARG A 88 -8.04 4.45 9.32
C ARG A 88 -6.85 3.55 9.07
N LYS A 89 -5.81 3.65 9.90
CA LYS A 89 -4.56 2.91 9.73
C LYS A 89 -4.12 2.31 11.06
N ALA A 90 -3.67 1.05 10.98
CA ALA A 90 -2.79 0.46 11.97
C ALA A 90 -1.38 0.39 11.38
N HIS A 91 -0.37 0.64 12.22
CA HIS A 91 1.03 0.52 11.84
C HIS A 91 1.83 -0.03 13.00
N TYR A 92 2.74 -0.96 12.73
CA TYR A 92 3.64 -1.51 13.73
C TYR A 92 5.07 -1.18 13.38
N SER A 93 5.78 -0.54 14.30
CA SER A 93 7.20 -0.24 14.14
C SER A 93 7.88 -0.24 15.51
N SER A 94 9.07 -0.84 15.58
CA SER A 94 9.96 -0.79 16.75
C SER A 94 9.24 -1.12 18.08
N ASN A 95 8.50 -2.23 18.09
CA ASN A 95 7.70 -2.70 19.23
C ASN A 95 6.57 -1.76 19.68
N LYS A 96 6.15 -0.84 18.81
CA LYS A 96 5.01 0.04 19.03
C LYS A 96 3.94 -0.19 17.98
N LEU A 97 2.72 -0.41 18.45
CA LEU A 97 1.51 -0.47 17.62
C LEU A 97 0.83 0.89 17.65
N TYR A 98 0.68 1.50 16.49
CA TYR A 98 0.01 2.78 16.28
C TYR A 98 -1.34 2.55 15.61
N VAL A 99 -2.35 3.32 16.01
CA VAL A 99 -3.62 3.46 15.30
C VAL A 99 -3.92 4.95 15.11
N VAL A 100 -4.40 5.29 13.92
CA VAL A 100 -4.81 6.66 13.58
C VAL A 100 -6.19 6.68 12.95
N GLY A 101 -6.88 7.81 13.03
CA GLY A 101 -8.22 7.94 12.49
C GLY A 101 -8.87 9.28 12.74
N SER A 102 -10.19 9.30 12.61
CA SER A 102 -11.01 10.48 12.87
C SER A 102 -11.28 10.63 14.37
N PRO A 103 -11.02 11.81 14.96
CA PRO A 103 -11.51 12.12 16.30
C PRO A 103 -13.01 11.88 16.46
N ASP A 104 -13.42 11.50 17.65
CA ASP A 104 -14.81 11.57 18.07
C ASP A 104 -15.17 13.01 18.47
N ALA A 105 -16.43 13.39 18.21
CA ALA A 105 -16.99 14.71 18.50
C ALA A 105 -17.29 14.93 20.01
N SER A 106 -17.19 13.88 20.83
CA SER A 106 -17.57 13.88 22.25
C SER A 106 -16.55 14.53 23.22
N GLY A 107 -15.42 15.05 22.72
CA GLY A 107 -14.55 15.97 23.49
C GLY A 107 -13.36 15.37 24.23
N THR A 108 -13.08 14.07 24.12
CA THR A 108 -11.83 13.40 24.56
C THR A 108 -10.76 13.33 23.46
N SER A 109 -11.02 14.05 22.36
CA SER A 109 -10.54 13.83 21.00
C SER A 109 -9.08 13.39 20.90
N ALA A 110 -8.88 12.21 20.32
CA ALA A 110 -7.58 11.74 19.84
C ALA A 110 -7.72 11.34 18.37
N ASN A 111 -6.72 11.67 17.56
CA ASN A 111 -6.58 11.19 16.18
C ASN A 111 -5.43 10.19 16.04
N LEU A 112 -4.66 9.96 17.11
CA LEU A 112 -3.62 8.94 17.21
C LEU A 112 -3.66 8.27 18.59
N SER A 113 -3.43 6.96 18.61
CA SER A 113 -3.11 6.21 19.83
C SER A 113 -2.00 5.22 19.56
N TYR A 114 -1.15 4.95 20.55
CA TYR A 114 -0.12 3.93 20.44
C TYR A 114 -0.02 3.05 21.69
N SER A 115 0.46 1.83 21.49
CA SER A 115 0.73 0.84 22.54
C SER A 115 2.17 0.35 22.45
N THR A 116 2.80 0.13 23.59
CA THR A 116 4.14 -0.48 23.72
C THR A 116 4.09 -1.90 24.28
N ASN A 117 2.88 -2.47 24.41
CA ASN A 117 2.64 -3.77 25.03
C ASN A 117 1.52 -4.52 24.30
N GLU A 118 1.66 -4.60 22.96
CA GLU A 118 0.79 -5.39 22.08
C GLU A 118 -0.71 -5.08 22.24
N GLY A 119 -1.01 -3.80 22.50
CA GLY A 119 -2.38 -3.31 22.63
C GLY A 119 -3.03 -3.55 23.98
N ALA A 120 -2.32 -4.06 24.99
CA ALA A 120 -2.86 -4.22 26.35
C ALA A 120 -3.19 -2.86 27.00
N SER A 121 -2.39 -1.83 26.73
CA SER A 121 -2.65 -0.44 27.15
C SER A 121 -2.28 0.55 26.05
N TRP A 122 -2.90 1.73 26.07
CA TRP A 122 -2.81 2.73 25.00
C TRP A 122 -2.56 4.13 25.54
N THR A 123 -1.63 4.83 24.91
CA THR A 123 -1.42 6.27 25.08
C THR A 123 -2.12 7.02 23.95
N ARG A 124 -2.92 8.03 24.30
CA ARG A 124 -3.69 8.84 23.35
C ARG A 124 -2.95 10.13 23.01
N LYS A 125 -3.05 10.59 21.77
CA LYS A 125 -2.47 11.85 21.29
C LYS A 125 -3.46 12.57 20.37
N LEU A 126 -3.56 13.89 20.58
CA LEU A 126 -4.21 14.81 19.67
C LEU A 126 -3.14 15.52 18.85
N VAL A 127 -2.80 14.94 17.71
CA VAL A 127 -1.82 15.49 16.77
C VAL A 127 -2.39 16.75 16.13
N GLY A 128 -1.59 17.82 16.08
CA GLY A 128 -2.00 19.12 15.56
C GLY A 128 -2.90 19.95 16.49
N GLY A 129 -3.25 19.42 17.68
CA GLY A 129 -3.99 20.17 18.70
C GLY A 129 -5.43 20.52 18.36
N SER A 130 -6.00 19.92 17.30
CA SER A 130 -7.37 20.17 16.85
C SER A 130 -8.08 18.85 16.53
N SER A 131 -9.34 18.75 16.97
CA SER A 131 -10.26 17.65 16.63
C SER A 131 -10.74 17.69 15.18
N ASP A 132 -10.41 18.74 14.44
CA ASP A 132 -10.76 18.90 13.03
C ASP A 132 -9.78 18.15 12.11
N ILE A 133 -8.77 17.49 12.67
CA ILE A 133 -7.76 16.75 11.91
C ILE A 133 -8.06 15.26 12.01
N MET A 134 -8.46 14.67 10.89
CA MET A 134 -8.45 13.22 10.69
C MET A 134 -7.08 12.80 10.17
N LEU A 135 -6.47 11.87 10.88
CA LEU A 135 -5.26 11.21 10.42
C LEU A 135 -5.64 9.95 9.64
N ILE A 136 -5.03 9.79 8.47
CA ILE A 136 -5.38 8.77 7.49
C ILE A 136 -4.27 7.70 7.43
N ASP A 137 -3.01 8.12 7.45
CA ASP A 137 -1.87 7.22 7.30
C ASP A 137 -0.70 7.63 8.20
N VAL A 138 0.13 6.65 8.57
CA VAL A 138 1.29 6.81 9.43
C VAL A 138 2.39 5.85 9.00
N SER A 139 3.63 6.35 8.96
CA SER A 139 4.81 5.57 8.57
C SER A 139 6.04 6.02 9.35
N PHE A 140 6.86 5.06 9.78
CA PHE A 140 8.09 5.31 10.54
C PHE A 140 9.31 4.84 9.77
N ALA A 141 10.34 5.68 9.70
CA ALA A 141 11.64 5.31 9.14
C ALA A 141 12.49 4.53 10.16
N ASP A 142 12.32 4.84 11.45
CA ASP A 142 13.00 4.16 12.55
C ASP A 142 12.15 4.25 13.85
N ALA A 143 12.71 3.82 14.98
CA ALA A 143 12.03 3.80 16.28
C ALA A 143 11.58 5.17 16.81
N ASN A 144 12.22 6.24 16.34
CA ASN A 144 12.06 7.61 16.82
C ASN A 144 11.43 8.52 15.76
N THR A 145 11.76 8.33 14.50
CA THR A 145 11.42 9.22 13.40
C THR A 145 10.28 8.66 12.56
N GLY A 146 9.18 9.40 12.51
CA GLY A 146 8.01 9.01 11.71
C GLY A 146 7.18 10.20 11.28
N TRP A 147 6.29 9.94 10.32
CA TRP A 147 5.37 10.91 9.75
C TRP A 147 3.95 10.38 9.81
N VAL A 148 3.03 11.30 10.05
CA VAL A 148 1.60 11.04 10.06
C VAL A 148 0.93 12.17 9.30
N GLY A 149 -0.14 11.85 8.59
CA GLY A 149 -0.86 12.88 7.86
C GLY A 149 -2.28 12.48 7.53
N GLY A 150 -2.98 13.43 6.93
CA GLY A 150 -4.39 13.28 6.61
C GLY A 150 -4.98 14.63 6.24
N TYR A 151 -6.17 14.89 6.77
CA TYR A 151 -7.04 15.96 6.31
C TYR A 151 -7.58 16.80 7.47
N ASN A 152 -7.56 18.12 7.30
CA ASN A 152 -8.22 19.05 8.18
C ASN A 152 -9.61 19.43 7.62
N PHE A 153 -10.68 19.09 8.33
CA PHE A 153 -12.06 19.28 7.86
C PHE A 153 -12.48 20.73 7.70
N LEU A 154 -11.91 21.66 8.48
CA LEU A 154 -12.29 23.07 8.44
C LEU A 154 -11.63 23.81 7.27
N SER A 155 -10.34 23.61 7.09
CA SER A 155 -9.55 24.27 6.03
C SER A 155 -9.56 23.50 4.71
N SER A 156 -10.02 22.24 4.76
CA SER A 156 -9.85 21.27 3.68
C SER A 156 -8.39 20.99 3.29
N ALA A 157 -7.44 21.33 4.15
CA ALA A 157 -6.02 21.16 3.89
C ALA A 157 -5.57 19.71 4.10
N MET A 158 -4.68 19.24 3.23
CA MET A 158 -3.82 18.10 3.52
C MET A 158 -2.75 18.54 4.53
N VAL A 159 -2.56 17.76 5.58
CA VAL A 159 -1.63 18.08 6.67
C VAL A 159 -0.65 16.94 6.91
N ILE A 160 0.61 17.28 7.19
CA ILE A 160 1.66 16.33 7.56
C ILE A 160 2.34 16.80 8.85
N PHE A 161 2.54 15.86 9.76
CA PHE A 161 3.27 16.04 11.01
C PHE A 161 4.42 15.03 11.11
N LYS A 162 5.49 15.43 11.79
CA LYS A 162 6.66 14.60 12.06
C LYS A 162 6.87 14.39 13.55
N THR A 163 7.33 13.22 13.93
CA THR A 163 7.88 12.92 15.25
C THR A 163 9.37 12.58 15.13
N THR A 164 10.11 12.83 16.20
CA THR A 164 11.52 12.44 16.39
C THR A 164 11.76 11.74 17.73
N ASN A 165 10.67 11.38 18.43
CA ASN A 165 10.67 10.70 19.72
C ASN A 165 9.62 9.57 19.78
N GLY A 166 9.41 8.89 18.65
CA GLY A 166 8.60 7.67 18.58
C GLY A 166 7.12 7.91 18.84
N GLY A 167 6.62 9.10 18.49
CA GLY A 167 5.21 9.48 18.56
C GLY A 167 4.78 10.16 19.87
N GLU A 168 5.71 10.50 20.76
CA GLU A 168 5.38 11.23 21.99
C GLU A 168 4.95 12.67 21.70
N THR A 169 5.63 13.34 20.76
CA THR A 169 5.29 14.68 20.25
C THR A 169 5.35 14.71 18.73
N TRP A 170 4.52 15.57 18.14
CA TRP A 170 4.38 15.73 16.70
C TRP A 170 4.41 17.21 16.32
N THR A 171 5.20 17.56 15.32
CA THR A 171 5.37 18.94 14.82
C THR A 171 4.85 19.02 13.39
N SER A 172 4.08 20.07 13.08
CA SER A 172 3.60 20.30 11.71
C SER A 172 4.78 20.53 10.76
N GLN A 173 4.73 19.92 9.58
CA GLN A 173 5.73 20.06 8.53
C GLN A 173 5.13 20.61 7.24
N TYR A 174 3.85 20.36 6.99
CA TYR A 174 3.19 20.75 5.76
C TYR A 174 1.69 20.96 5.98
N SER A 175 1.12 21.95 5.29
CA SER A 175 -0.31 22.20 5.17
C SER A 175 -0.61 22.77 3.80
N SER A 176 -1.45 22.12 3.00
CA SER A 176 -1.82 22.62 1.67
C SER A 176 -2.81 23.80 1.77
N SER A 177 -2.92 24.56 0.67
CA SER A 177 -3.94 25.61 0.50
C SER A 177 -5.18 25.14 -0.28
N GLN A 178 -5.23 23.87 -0.69
CA GLN A 178 -6.29 23.32 -1.54
C GLN A 178 -7.00 22.15 -0.87
N THR A 179 -8.25 21.94 -1.28
CA THR A 179 -9.08 20.80 -0.90
C THR A 179 -8.46 19.50 -1.42
N GLN A 180 -8.00 18.63 -0.53
CA GLN A 180 -7.40 17.35 -0.92
C GLN A 180 -7.99 16.22 -0.09
N GLN A 181 -8.58 15.24 -0.78
CA GLN A 181 -9.15 14.03 -0.18
C GLN A 181 -8.32 12.82 -0.61
N SER A 182 -8.18 11.82 0.26
CA SER A 182 -7.17 10.74 0.18
C SER A 182 -5.77 11.22 0.58
N PHE A 183 -5.07 10.38 1.31
CA PHE A 183 -3.71 10.63 1.78
C PHE A 183 -2.99 9.31 2.03
N SER A 184 -1.75 9.22 1.56
CA SER A 184 -0.80 8.20 1.98
C SER A 184 0.54 8.85 2.27
N VAL A 185 1.26 8.33 3.26
CA VAL A 185 2.63 8.74 3.59
C VAL A 185 3.52 7.53 3.73
N PHE A 186 4.68 7.60 3.10
CA PHE A 186 5.69 6.55 3.13
C PHE A 186 7.05 7.14 3.50
N ALA A 187 7.60 6.67 4.61
CA ALA A 187 8.94 6.99 5.06
C ALA A 187 9.90 5.90 4.58
N LEU A 188 10.71 6.20 3.56
CA LEU A 188 11.75 5.29 3.10
C LEU A 188 12.90 5.25 4.11
N ASP A 189 13.32 6.42 4.56
CA ASP A 189 14.33 6.61 5.60
C ASP A 189 14.13 7.98 6.28
N VAL A 190 15.03 8.34 7.19
CA VAL A 190 14.92 9.59 7.98
C VAL A 190 14.98 10.88 7.15
N ASN A 191 15.49 10.80 5.92
CA ASN A 191 15.65 11.93 4.99
C ASN A 191 14.63 11.86 3.84
N ASN A 192 14.32 10.67 3.33
CA ASN A 192 13.50 10.47 2.15
C ASN A 192 12.06 10.08 2.53
N VAL A 193 11.12 10.98 2.26
CA VAL A 193 9.71 10.82 2.61
C VAL A 193 8.83 11.22 1.44
N PHE A 194 7.83 10.39 1.18
CA PHE A 194 6.90 10.55 0.08
C PHE A 194 5.49 10.62 0.64
N ALA A 195 4.67 11.53 0.13
CA ALA A 195 3.26 11.56 0.42
C ALA A 195 2.47 11.80 -0.85
N ALA A 196 1.25 11.30 -0.91
CA ALA A 196 0.37 11.54 -2.04
C ALA A 196 -1.08 11.72 -1.57
N GLY A 197 -1.82 12.58 -2.24
CA GLY A 197 -3.20 12.91 -1.88
C GLY A 197 -3.94 13.64 -2.98
N GLY A 198 -5.23 13.93 -2.72
CA GLY A 198 -6.22 14.36 -3.71
C GLY A 198 -5.76 15.39 -4.75
N ASN A 199 -6.37 15.29 -5.93
CA ASN A 199 -6.02 16.04 -7.15
C ASN A 199 -4.60 15.78 -7.68
N GLY A 200 -4.05 14.58 -7.42
CA GLY A 200 -2.80 14.10 -8.01
C GLY A 200 -1.54 14.68 -7.38
N VAL A 201 -1.65 15.35 -6.23
CA VAL A 201 -0.50 15.93 -5.55
C VAL A 201 0.36 14.82 -4.95
N CYS A 202 1.62 14.81 -5.36
CA CYS A 202 2.68 14.00 -4.77
C CYS A 202 3.71 14.95 -4.14
N LEU A 203 3.95 14.77 -2.85
CA LEU A 203 4.96 15.49 -2.09
C LEU A 203 6.19 14.62 -1.91
N ILE A 204 7.35 15.19 -2.21
CA ILE A 204 8.65 14.54 -1.98
C ILE A 204 9.47 15.42 -1.05
N SER A 205 10.04 14.80 -0.02
CA SER A 205 11.05 15.42 0.82
C SER A 205 12.31 14.58 0.81
N GLU A 206 13.45 15.23 0.59
CA GLU A 206 14.80 14.64 0.61
C GLU A 206 15.60 15.13 1.84
N ASN A 207 14.93 15.79 2.79
CA ASN A 207 15.51 16.34 4.02
C ASN A 207 14.63 16.11 5.27
N GLY A 208 13.89 15.01 5.27
CA GLY A 208 13.14 14.53 6.42
C GLY A 208 11.92 15.39 6.75
N GLY A 209 11.27 15.97 5.73
CA GLY A 209 10.05 16.75 5.87
C GLY A 209 10.26 18.24 6.16
N ALA A 210 11.51 18.72 6.25
CA ALA A 210 11.79 20.14 6.47
C ALA A 210 11.38 21.00 5.26
N ILE A 211 11.53 20.45 4.05
CA ILE A 211 11.05 21.05 2.80
C ILE A 211 10.34 19.95 2.02
N TRP A 212 9.17 20.29 1.47
CA TRP A 212 8.40 19.44 0.58
C TRP A 212 8.36 20.07 -0.81
N ARG A 213 8.68 19.26 -1.82
CA ARG A 213 8.49 19.60 -3.22
C ARG A 213 7.18 18.99 -3.69
N GLU A 214 6.28 19.83 -4.17
CA GLU A 214 5.06 19.40 -4.86
C GLU A 214 5.36 18.98 -6.29
N THR A 215 4.82 17.84 -6.68
CA THR A 215 4.76 17.34 -8.05
C THR A 215 3.32 16.95 -8.32
N ASN A 216 2.79 17.36 -9.48
CA ASN A 216 1.43 17.04 -9.85
C ASN A 216 1.45 15.95 -10.89
N LEU A 217 0.89 14.80 -10.53
CA LEU A 217 0.21 13.99 -11.52
C LEU A 217 -1.10 14.69 -11.88
N LEU A 218 -1.58 14.47 -13.11
CA LEU A 218 -2.86 14.97 -13.61
C LEU A 218 -4.01 14.75 -12.59
N SER A 219 -5.16 15.39 -12.75
CA SER A 219 -6.35 15.34 -11.88
C SER A 219 -6.77 13.91 -11.46
N THR A 220 -6.09 13.36 -10.45
CA THR A 220 -6.19 11.97 -9.99
C THR A 220 -6.36 11.94 -8.48
N TYR A 221 -6.65 10.77 -7.92
CA TYR A 221 -6.78 10.59 -6.48
C TYR A 221 -5.89 9.43 -6.03
N PRO A 222 -4.58 9.66 -5.86
CA PRO A 222 -3.69 8.60 -5.42
C PRO A 222 -4.15 8.02 -4.08
N SER A 223 -4.10 6.69 -3.97
CA SER A 223 -4.52 5.95 -2.77
C SER A 223 -3.35 5.49 -1.92
N SER A 224 -2.25 5.10 -2.55
CA SER A 224 -1.07 4.57 -1.87
C SER A 224 0.19 4.97 -2.64
N ILE A 225 1.22 5.36 -1.90
CA ILE A 225 2.56 5.68 -2.41
C ILE A 225 3.57 4.83 -1.64
N ILE A 226 4.51 4.22 -2.35
CA ILE A 226 5.64 3.53 -1.74
C ILE A 226 6.92 3.82 -2.52
N ALA A 227 8.08 3.63 -1.89
CA ALA A 227 9.37 3.76 -2.55
C ALA A 227 10.25 2.54 -2.27
N ILE A 228 10.83 1.98 -3.33
CA ILE A 228 11.81 0.87 -3.22
C ILE A 228 13.18 1.45 -2.83
N ASN A 229 13.46 2.65 -3.31
CA ASN A 229 14.62 3.45 -2.96
C ASN A 229 14.31 4.92 -3.27
N LYS A 230 15.28 5.82 -3.01
CA LYS A 230 15.09 7.26 -3.18
C LYS A 230 14.72 7.70 -4.60
N ASP A 231 15.03 6.87 -5.61
CA ASP A 231 14.80 7.18 -7.02
C ASP A 231 13.57 6.44 -7.58
N VAL A 232 13.31 5.20 -7.12
CA VAL A 232 12.21 4.36 -7.63
C VAL A 232 11.00 4.41 -6.71
N VAL A 233 9.96 5.12 -7.17
CA VAL A 233 8.71 5.36 -6.43
C VAL A 233 7.53 4.82 -7.21
N TRP A 234 6.58 4.20 -6.51
CA TRP A 234 5.35 3.66 -7.07
C TRP A 234 4.12 4.32 -6.46
N LEU A 235 3.10 4.47 -7.29
CA LEU A 235 1.86 5.12 -6.91
C LEU A 235 0.68 4.34 -7.49
N SER A 236 -0.32 4.07 -6.65
CA SER A 236 -1.61 3.55 -7.12
C SER A 236 -2.62 4.67 -7.24
N VAL A 237 -3.29 4.70 -8.40
CA VAL A 237 -4.39 5.61 -8.69
C VAL A 237 -5.64 4.79 -8.96
N PRO A 238 -6.58 4.68 -8.00
CA PRO A 238 -7.88 4.05 -8.23
C PRO A 238 -8.69 4.86 -9.25
N SER A 239 -9.65 4.21 -9.91
CA SER A 239 -10.56 4.91 -10.81
C SER A 239 -11.45 5.88 -10.05
N SER A 240 -11.58 7.10 -10.57
CA SER A 240 -12.64 8.02 -10.14
C SER A 240 -13.94 7.66 -10.85
N PRO A 241 -15.12 7.84 -10.21
CA PRO A 241 -16.41 7.78 -10.89
C PRO A 241 -16.54 8.75 -12.07
N THR A 242 -15.76 9.83 -12.07
CA THR A 242 -15.81 10.90 -13.08
C THR A 242 -14.76 10.77 -14.19
N ASP A 243 -13.66 10.05 -13.94
CA ASP A 243 -12.61 9.82 -14.93
C ASP A 243 -11.81 8.54 -14.57
N ALA A 244 -12.01 7.49 -15.37
CA ALA A 244 -11.31 6.22 -15.21
C ALA A 244 -10.05 6.13 -16.09
N SER A 245 -9.81 7.10 -16.99
CA SER A 245 -8.71 7.05 -17.97
C SER A 245 -7.33 7.11 -17.32
N LEU A 246 -7.25 7.71 -16.13
CA LEU A 246 -6.02 7.88 -15.36
C LEU A 246 -5.83 6.80 -14.29
N ALA A 247 -6.73 5.83 -14.17
CA ALA A 247 -6.62 4.74 -13.22
C ALA A 247 -5.46 3.81 -13.58
N GLY A 248 -4.64 3.44 -12.59
CA GLY A 248 -3.52 2.54 -12.83
C GLY A 248 -2.44 2.56 -11.77
N ILE A 249 -1.34 1.89 -12.11
CA ILE A 249 -0.10 1.91 -11.35
C ILE A 249 0.91 2.77 -12.10
N TYR A 250 1.49 3.72 -11.39
CA TYR A 250 2.50 4.64 -11.92
C TYR A 250 3.84 4.37 -11.25
N ARG A 251 4.91 4.56 -12.03
CA ARG A 251 6.29 4.42 -11.57
C ARG A 251 7.07 5.67 -11.91
N SER A 252 7.87 6.12 -10.95
CA SER A 252 8.94 7.08 -11.14
C SER A 252 10.30 6.39 -10.98
N VAL A 253 11.31 6.87 -11.70
CA VAL A 253 12.72 6.44 -11.58
C VAL A 253 13.65 7.60 -11.26
N ASP A 254 13.09 8.74 -10.88
CA ASP A 254 13.78 10.00 -10.57
C ASP A 254 13.26 10.65 -9.28
N GLY A 255 12.80 9.83 -8.34
CA GLY A 255 12.38 10.27 -7.00
C GLY A 255 11.06 11.02 -7.01
N GLY A 256 10.11 10.59 -7.83
CA GLY A 256 8.77 11.17 -7.96
C GLY A 256 8.71 12.45 -8.81
N ARG A 257 9.78 12.82 -9.53
CA ARG A 257 9.79 14.05 -10.35
C ARG A 257 9.02 13.85 -11.66
N ASN A 258 9.13 12.69 -12.27
CA ASN A 258 8.37 12.29 -13.44
C ASN A 258 7.76 10.90 -13.22
N TRP A 259 6.59 10.68 -13.81
CA TRP A 259 5.81 9.47 -13.64
C TRP A 259 5.44 8.85 -14.99
N LYS A 260 5.61 7.54 -15.10
CA LYS A 260 5.18 6.75 -16.23
C LYS A 260 4.16 5.71 -15.77
N GLN A 261 2.97 5.74 -16.36
CA GLN A 261 1.96 4.70 -16.15
C GLN A 261 2.54 3.35 -16.62
N GLN A 262 2.57 2.37 -15.72
CA GLN A 262 3.01 1.01 -16.02
C GLN A 262 1.84 0.11 -16.40
N ILE A 263 0.66 0.39 -15.83
CA ILE A 263 -0.56 -0.39 -16.05
C ILE A 263 -1.72 0.59 -16.28
N SER A 264 -2.31 0.60 -17.49
CA SER A 264 -3.47 1.41 -17.87
C SER A 264 -4.77 0.60 -17.82
N SER A 265 -5.66 0.96 -16.89
CA SER A 265 -7.04 0.49 -16.64
C SER A 265 -7.49 -0.91 -17.12
N TYR A 266 -7.52 -1.85 -16.17
CA TYR A 266 -8.63 -2.77 -15.82
C TYR A 266 -8.46 -3.27 -14.36
N ALA A 267 -7.28 -3.01 -13.75
CA ALA A 267 -7.02 -3.03 -12.31
C ALA A 267 -7.49 -1.74 -11.60
N ALA A 268 -8.67 -1.23 -11.96
CA ALA A 268 -9.26 0.08 -11.60
C ALA A 268 -9.46 0.34 -10.08
N PHE A 269 -8.94 -0.52 -9.23
CA PHE A 269 -9.26 -0.53 -7.82
C PHE A 269 -8.05 -0.81 -6.94
N CYS A 270 -6.82 -0.61 -7.45
CA CYS A 270 -5.64 -0.70 -6.61
C CYS A 270 -5.74 0.33 -5.47
N VAL A 271 -6.06 -0.15 -4.28
CA VAL A 271 -6.23 0.68 -3.09
C VAL A 271 -4.95 0.77 -2.29
N ASP A 272 -4.06 -0.20 -2.45
CA ASP A 272 -2.88 -0.33 -1.61
C ASP A 272 -1.73 -0.99 -2.37
N LEU A 273 -0.53 -0.50 -2.09
CA LEU A 273 0.75 -1.04 -2.56
C LEU A 273 1.54 -1.48 -1.35
N GLU A 274 2.18 -2.64 -1.45
CA GLU A 274 3.06 -3.13 -0.39
C GLU A 274 4.29 -3.80 -1.02
N GLU A 275 5.45 -3.49 -0.48
CA GLU A 275 6.70 -4.16 -0.82
C GLU A 275 6.91 -5.36 0.11
N SER A 276 7.19 -6.53 -0.46
CA SER A 276 7.99 -7.55 0.22
C SER A 276 9.43 -7.43 -0.26
N PRO A 277 10.41 -8.00 0.46
CA PRO A 277 11.82 -7.89 0.06
C PRO A 277 12.15 -8.43 -1.35
N THR A 278 11.22 -9.09 -2.04
CA THR A 278 11.40 -9.54 -3.42
C THR A 278 10.33 -9.06 -4.40
N ARG A 279 9.20 -8.48 -3.95
CA ARG A 279 8.03 -8.23 -4.81
C ARG A 279 7.26 -6.98 -4.44
N LEU A 280 6.70 -6.34 -5.47
CA LEU A 280 5.66 -5.33 -5.32
C LEU A 280 4.29 -5.98 -5.46
N PHE A 281 3.43 -5.80 -4.46
CA PHE A 281 2.04 -6.25 -4.51
C PHE A 281 1.08 -5.07 -4.62
N SER A 282 -0.03 -5.29 -5.34
CA SER A 282 -1.15 -4.36 -5.48
C SER A 282 -2.46 -5.04 -5.07
N ALA A 283 -3.22 -4.47 -4.14
CA ALA A 283 -4.52 -5.00 -3.74
C ALA A 283 -5.66 -4.30 -4.50
N SER A 284 -6.53 -5.05 -5.19
CA SER A 284 -7.66 -4.49 -5.94
C SER A 284 -9.05 -4.99 -5.48
N GLN A 285 -10.08 -4.17 -5.63
CA GLN A 285 -11.45 -4.45 -5.17
C GLN A 285 -12.23 -5.48 -6.01
N PHE A 286 -11.70 -5.94 -7.16
CA PHE A 286 -12.30 -7.00 -7.95
C PHE A 286 -11.39 -8.24 -7.97
N LEU A 287 -11.95 -9.38 -7.53
CA LEU A 287 -11.37 -10.69 -7.75
C LEU A 287 -11.41 -11.01 -9.25
N ARG A 288 -10.38 -10.63 -10.00
CA ARG A 288 -10.04 -11.43 -11.19
C ARG A 288 -9.35 -12.69 -10.66
N LYS A 289 -9.92 -13.85 -10.96
CA LYS A 289 -9.19 -15.12 -10.84
C LYS A 289 -8.00 -15.01 -11.78
N TRP A 290 -6.83 -14.68 -11.24
CA TRP A 290 -5.60 -14.66 -12.01
C TRP A 290 -5.44 -16.05 -12.63
N THR A 291 -5.46 -16.09 -13.96
CA THR A 291 -5.21 -17.31 -14.72
C THR A 291 -3.80 -17.15 -15.24
N PRO A 292 -2.83 -17.98 -14.79
CA PRO A 292 -1.46 -17.86 -15.23
C PRO A 292 -1.37 -17.84 -16.75
N PRO A 293 -0.51 -17.01 -17.36
CA PRO A 293 -0.24 -17.09 -18.78
C PRO A 293 0.14 -18.54 -19.13
N GLN A 294 -0.48 -19.07 -20.19
CA GLN A 294 -0.20 -20.41 -20.67
C GLN A 294 0.67 -20.31 -21.92
N ILE A 295 1.84 -20.91 -21.89
CA ILE A 295 2.71 -21.01 -23.06
C ILE A 295 2.18 -22.12 -23.95
N SER A 296 1.95 -21.82 -25.22
CA SER A 296 1.53 -22.79 -26.24
C SER A 296 2.68 -23.21 -27.15
N SER A 297 3.61 -22.30 -27.48
CA SER A 297 4.77 -22.62 -28.32
C SER A 297 5.88 -21.56 -28.22
N PHE A 298 7.05 -21.91 -28.77
CA PHE A 298 8.21 -21.03 -28.93
C PHE A 298 8.57 -20.94 -30.42
N SER A 299 9.09 -19.80 -30.87
CA SER A 299 9.62 -19.65 -32.24
C SER A 299 10.94 -20.41 -32.44
N LYS A 300 11.63 -20.75 -31.35
CA LYS A 300 12.83 -21.58 -31.31
C LYS A 300 12.78 -22.57 -30.15
N ASN A 301 13.19 -23.81 -30.41
CA ASN A 301 13.27 -24.86 -29.40
C ASN A 301 14.72 -25.20 -29.00
N GLU A 302 15.70 -24.52 -29.60
CA GLU A 302 17.13 -24.66 -29.31
C GLU A 302 17.77 -23.27 -29.36
N ILE A 303 18.70 -23.01 -28.44
CA ILE A 303 19.54 -21.82 -28.40
C ILE A 303 21.00 -22.24 -28.29
N LYS A 304 21.91 -21.49 -28.89
CA LYS A 304 23.33 -21.80 -28.81
C LYS A 304 23.89 -21.32 -27.47
N GLN A 305 24.59 -22.22 -26.77
CA GLN A 305 25.19 -21.90 -25.48
C GLN A 305 26.19 -20.74 -25.61
N GLY A 306 26.04 -19.73 -24.75
CA GLY A 306 26.92 -18.55 -24.72
C GLY A 306 26.56 -17.48 -25.75
N THR A 307 25.37 -17.53 -26.35
CA THR A 307 24.85 -16.45 -27.20
C THR A 307 23.50 -15.97 -26.73
N LEU A 308 23.29 -14.66 -26.75
CA LEU A 308 21.99 -14.05 -26.53
C LEU A 308 21.15 -14.16 -27.80
N GLU A 309 19.97 -14.75 -27.69
CA GLU A 309 19.03 -14.92 -28.78
C GLU A 309 17.65 -14.42 -28.39
N THR A 310 16.98 -13.75 -29.32
CA THR A 310 15.57 -13.38 -29.16
C THR A 310 14.68 -14.54 -29.54
N VAL A 311 13.78 -14.93 -28.64
CA VAL A 311 12.77 -15.96 -28.83
C VAL A 311 11.39 -15.34 -28.66
N THR A 312 10.50 -15.63 -29.59
CA THR A 312 9.09 -15.29 -29.52
C THR A 312 8.36 -16.43 -28.83
N ILE A 313 7.54 -16.12 -27.84
CA ILE A 313 6.80 -17.09 -27.06
C ILE A 313 5.32 -16.81 -27.28
N HIS A 314 4.61 -17.81 -27.79
CA HIS A 314 3.18 -17.75 -28.02
C HIS A 314 2.42 -18.39 -26.86
N GLY A 315 1.20 -17.93 -26.65
CA GLY A 315 0.42 -18.35 -25.52
C GLY A 315 -0.88 -17.60 -25.37
N THR A 316 -1.43 -17.62 -24.17
CA THR A 316 -2.59 -16.83 -23.80
C THR A 316 -2.36 -16.18 -22.44
N GLY A 317 -2.95 -14.99 -22.24
CA GLY A 317 -2.91 -14.31 -20.94
C GLY A 317 -1.61 -13.55 -20.67
N PHE A 318 -0.86 -13.18 -21.72
CA PHE A 318 0.26 -12.26 -21.56
C PHE A 318 -0.29 -10.84 -21.40
N GLU A 319 -0.03 -10.18 -20.29
CA GLU A 319 -0.46 -8.79 -20.05
C GLU A 319 0.75 -7.97 -19.65
N GLU A 320 0.92 -6.79 -20.26
CA GLU A 320 1.99 -5.85 -19.93
C GLU A 320 1.87 -5.44 -18.45
N GLY A 321 2.92 -5.69 -17.66
CA GLY A 321 2.92 -5.40 -16.22
C GLY A 321 2.27 -6.46 -15.32
N SER A 322 1.75 -7.57 -15.87
CA SER A 322 1.58 -8.79 -15.05
C SER A 322 2.97 -9.32 -14.72
N LEU A 323 3.31 -9.49 -13.43
CA LEU A 323 4.64 -9.88 -12.93
C LEU A 323 5.43 -10.71 -13.96
N ASN A 324 6.34 -10.05 -14.68
CA ASN A 324 7.19 -10.62 -15.76
C ASN A 324 8.09 -11.77 -15.27
N GLU A 325 7.95 -12.20 -14.03
CA GLU A 325 8.72 -13.25 -13.38
C GLU A 325 8.35 -14.66 -13.87
N LEU A 326 7.15 -14.92 -14.39
CA LEU A 326 6.75 -16.30 -14.72
C LEU A 326 7.52 -16.94 -15.88
N PRO A 327 7.69 -16.28 -17.04
CA PRO A 327 8.56 -16.82 -18.08
C PRO A 327 10.01 -16.88 -17.60
N ALA A 328 10.50 -15.85 -16.92
CA ALA A 328 11.85 -15.81 -16.37
C ALA A 328 12.14 -16.96 -15.37
N LEU A 329 11.20 -17.28 -14.48
CA LEU A 329 11.26 -18.40 -13.53
C LEU A 329 11.19 -19.76 -14.22
N ALA A 330 10.47 -19.87 -15.35
CA ALA A 330 10.41 -21.10 -16.14
C ALA A 330 11.74 -21.35 -16.86
N PHE A 331 12.34 -20.31 -17.45
CA PHE A 331 13.65 -20.39 -18.10
C PHE A 331 14.79 -20.66 -17.10
N SER A 332 14.77 -20.02 -15.93
CA SER A 332 15.80 -20.22 -14.91
C SER A 332 15.83 -21.66 -14.38
N LYS A 333 14.67 -22.34 -14.29
CA LYS A 333 14.58 -23.76 -13.88
C LYS A 333 15.27 -24.72 -14.85
N ILE A 334 15.45 -24.34 -16.10
CA ILE A 334 16.12 -25.14 -17.13
C ILE A 334 17.51 -24.59 -17.48
N GLY A 335 18.04 -23.67 -16.67
CA GLY A 335 19.40 -23.14 -16.83
C GLY A 335 19.56 -22.11 -17.95
N ILE A 336 18.47 -21.48 -18.39
CA ILE A 336 18.47 -20.41 -19.39
C ILE A 336 18.38 -19.07 -18.67
N SER A 337 19.32 -18.16 -18.97
CA SER A 337 19.29 -16.79 -18.46
C SER A 337 18.35 -15.93 -19.30
N VAL A 338 17.63 -15.00 -18.66
CA VAL A 338 16.70 -14.08 -19.34
C VAL A 338 17.18 -12.66 -19.10
N GLU A 339 17.47 -11.95 -20.20
CA GLU A 339 17.97 -10.58 -20.18
C GLU A 339 16.85 -9.55 -20.31
N SER A 340 15.85 -9.82 -21.16
CA SER A 340 14.67 -8.98 -21.31
C SER A 340 13.43 -9.78 -21.71
N ILE A 341 12.25 -9.27 -21.35
CA ILE A 341 10.95 -9.76 -21.83
C ILE A 341 10.10 -8.53 -22.16
N ASP A 342 9.59 -8.50 -23.39
CA ASP A 342 8.69 -7.49 -23.91
C ASP A 342 7.36 -8.14 -24.31
N VAL A 343 6.23 -7.62 -23.80
CA VAL A 343 4.91 -8.12 -24.20
C VAL A 343 4.53 -7.49 -25.53
N VAL A 344 4.40 -8.32 -26.57
CA VAL A 344 4.02 -7.87 -27.93
C VAL A 344 2.50 -7.79 -28.07
N SER A 345 1.79 -8.77 -27.51
CA SER A 345 0.33 -8.82 -27.48
C SER A 345 -0.18 -9.74 -26.38
N SER A 346 -1.50 -9.88 -26.25
CA SER A 346 -2.12 -10.83 -25.30
C SER A 346 -1.82 -12.31 -25.57
N THR A 347 -1.22 -12.60 -26.73
CA THR A 347 -0.87 -13.93 -27.20
C THR A 347 0.60 -14.09 -27.56
N GLU A 348 1.42 -13.04 -27.42
CA GLU A 348 2.82 -13.06 -27.81
C GLU A 348 3.72 -12.21 -26.89
N ILE A 349 4.85 -12.79 -26.49
CA ILE A 349 5.95 -12.06 -25.84
C ILE A 349 7.26 -12.31 -26.60
N SER A 350 8.14 -11.31 -26.58
CA SER A 350 9.51 -11.38 -27.09
C SER A 350 10.46 -11.45 -25.91
N ALA A 351 11.29 -12.48 -25.81
CA ALA A 351 12.26 -12.65 -24.74
C ALA A 351 13.68 -12.73 -25.30
N THR A 352 14.62 -12.01 -24.70
CA THR A 352 16.05 -12.16 -24.97
C THR A 352 16.64 -13.09 -23.93
N ILE A 353 17.14 -14.24 -24.37
CA ILE A 353 17.60 -15.34 -23.50
C ILE A 353 19.00 -15.81 -23.90
N GLY A 354 19.77 -16.38 -22.96
CA GLY A 354 21.16 -16.81 -23.17
C GLY A 354 21.64 -17.95 -22.29
#